data_AF-A0A241VWT8-F1
#
_entry.id   AF-A0A241VWT8-F1
#
_cell.length_a   1.000
_cell.length_b   1.000
_cell.length_c   1.000
_cell.angle_alpha   90.00
_cell.angle_beta   90.00
_cell.angle_gamma   90.00
#
_symmetry.space_group_name_H-M   'P 1'
#
loop_
_entity.id
_entity.type
_entity.pdbx_description
1 polymer ?
#
loop_
_entity_poly.entity_id
_entity_poly.type
_entity_poly.pdbx_seq_one_letter_code
_entity_poly.pdbx_strand_id
1 'polypeptide(L)'
;MIKIYEVGTYEQYEEGFHAFYRTQDECKALKVLELAQTYLKNAPHELGSHHSDEEFQVFKDQCRKLDLDFQRESKAKDFLISRYFNDLYTIEIRSFETND
;
A
#
# COMPACT_ATOMS: atom_id res chain seq x y z
N MET A 1 4.44 1.38 28.65
CA MET A 1 3.41 1.16 27.61
C MET A 1 3.66 2.15 26.49
N ILE A 2 4.10 1.62 25.35
CA ILE A 2 4.30 2.35 24.11
C ILE A 2 3.14 1.99 23.20
N LYS A 3 2.45 2.97 22.64
CA LYS A 3 1.43 2.74 21.62
C LYS A 3 2.08 2.69 20.24
N ILE A 4 1.81 1.61 19.52
CA ILE A 4 2.30 1.39 18.16
C ILE A 4 1.12 1.50 17.21
N TYR A 5 1.33 2.20 16.11
CA TYR A 5 0.40 2.34 15.00
C TYR A 5 0.98 1.63 13.78
N GLU A 6 0.17 0.77 13.16
CA GLU A 6 0.52 0.02 11.96
C GLU A 6 -0.41 0.39 10.82
N VAL A 7 0.15 0.61 9.64
CA VAL A 7 -0.61 0.70 8.40
C VAL A 7 -0.31 -0.56 7.60
N GLY A 8 -1.36 -1.20 7.12
CA GLY A 8 -1.25 -2.50 6.48
C GLY A 8 -2.35 -2.76 5.47
N THR A 9 -2.17 -3.80 4.69
CA THR A 9 -3.21 -4.38 3.83
C THR A 9 -4.04 -5.35 4.64
N TYR A 10 -5.33 -5.40 4.35
CA TYR A 10 -6.23 -6.43 4.85
C TYR A 10 -6.89 -7.13 3.66
N GLU A 11 -6.67 -8.43 3.55
CA GLU A 11 -7.28 -9.26 2.50
C GLU A 11 -8.63 -9.80 2.96
N GLN A 12 -9.66 -9.58 2.15
CA GLN A 12 -11.04 -9.95 2.52
C GLN A 12 -11.28 -11.47 2.52
N TYR A 13 -10.49 -12.24 1.78
CA TYR A 13 -10.74 -13.68 1.55
C TYR A 13 -9.85 -14.60 2.38
N GLU A 14 -8.61 -14.20 2.71
CA GLU A 14 -7.70 -14.97 3.58
C GLU A 14 -7.67 -14.46 5.05
N GLU A 15 -8.43 -13.40 5.37
CA GLU A 15 -8.50 -12.75 6.70
C GLU A 15 -7.12 -12.51 7.34
N GLY A 16 -6.28 -11.71 6.67
CA GLY A 16 -4.93 -11.39 7.13
C GLY A 16 -4.64 -9.89 7.11
N PHE A 17 -4.17 -9.33 8.23
CA PHE A 17 -3.59 -7.98 8.26
C PHE A 17 -2.08 -8.05 8.13
N HIS A 18 -1.54 -7.39 7.11
CA HIS A 18 -0.12 -7.34 6.83
C HIS A 18 0.38 -5.90 6.89
N ALA A 19 1.01 -5.57 8.02
CA ALA A 19 1.60 -4.24 8.22
C ALA A 19 2.80 -4.04 7.29
N PHE A 20 2.80 -2.92 6.57
CA PHE A 20 3.94 -2.47 5.76
C PHE A 20 4.59 -1.18 6.31
N TYR A 21 3.95 -0.54 7.28
CA TYR A 21 4.47 0.65 7.96
C TYR A 21 4.13 0.61 9.43
N ARG A 22 5.08 0.99 10.29
CA ARG A 22 4.93 0.99 11.75
C ARG A 22 5.56 2.26 12.34
N THR A 23 4.89 2.88 13.31
CA THR A 23 5.36 4.10 13.97
C THR A 23 4.73 4.25 15.36
N GLN A 24 5.35 5.06 16.23
CA GLN A 24 4.75 5.51 17.51
C GLN A 24 3.95 6.82 17.34
N ASP A 25 4.02 7.44 16.16
CA ASP A 25 3.41 8.73 15.85
C ASP A 25 2.13 8.52 15.02
N GLU A 26 0.98 8.75 15.66
CA GLU A 26 -0.35 8.59 15.04
C GLU A 26 -0.53 9.45 13.78
N CYS A 27 -0.07 10.70 13.82
CA CYS A 27 -0.19 11.61 12.69
C CYS A 27 0.60 11.11 11.49
N LYS A 28 1.77 10.51 11.71
CA LYS A 28 2.54 9.87 10.62
C LYS A 28 1.81 8.64 10.07
N ALA A 29 1.22 7.81 10.92
CA ALA A 29 0.47 6.65 10.48
C ALA A 29 -0.75 7.05 9.63
N LEU A 30 -1.53 8.04 10.08
CA LEU A 30 -2.67 8.58 9.33
C LEU A 30 -2.23 9.18 7.98
N LYS A 31 -1.11 9.90 7.94
CA LYS A 31 -0.57 10.43 6.68
C LYS A 31 -0.17 9.31 5.72
N VAL A 32 0.44 8.23 6.20
CA VAL A 32 0.79 7.08 5.35
C VAL A 32 -0.47 6.36 4.85
N LEU A 33 -1.51 6.24 5.67
CA LEU A 33 -2.81 5.71 5.25
C LEU A 33 -3.43 6.54 4.12
N GLU A 34 -3.48 7.87 4.27
CA GLU A 34 -4.01 8.78 3.25
C GLU A 34 -3.21 8.73 1.94
N LEU A 35 -1.88 8.67 2.04
CA LEU A 35 -1.00 8.48 0.90
C LEU A 35 -1.32 7.16 0.19
N ALA A 36 -1.40 6.05 0.94
CA ALA A 36 -1.67 4.74 0.35
C ALA A 36 -3.01 4.73 -0.39
N GLN A 37 -4.08 5.25 0.22
CA GLN A 37 -5.40 5.35 -0.41
C GLN A 37 -5.38 6.22 -1.67
N THR A 38 -4.65 7.33 -1.65
CA THR A 38 -4.49 8.23 -2.80
C THR A 38 -3.75 7.56 -3.95
N TYR A 39 -2.66 6.85 -3.65
CA TYR A 39 -1.86 6.12 -4.63
C TYR A 39 -2.65 4.96 -5.25
N LEU A 40 -3.41 4.22 -4.46
CA LEU A 40 -4.29 3.16 -4.97
C LEU A 40 -5.38 3.68 -5.88
N LYS A 41 -6.03 4.80 -5.52
CA LYS A 41 -7.04 5.43 -6.37
C LYS A 41 -6.51 5.86 -7.73
N ASN A 42 -5.22 6.20 -7.80
CA ASN A 42 -4.53 6.64 -9.02
C ASN A 42 -3.68 5.54 -9.66
N ALA A 43 -3.74 4.30 -9.16
CA ALA A 43 -2.98 3.19 -9.71
C ALA A 43 -3.46 2.88 -11.14
N PRO A 44 -2.56 2.44 -12.03
CA PRO A 44 -2.96 2.02 -13.36
C PRO A 44 -3.93 0.85 -13.26
N HIS A 45 -5.03 0.92 -14.02
CA HIS A 45 -6.01 -0.16 -14.09
C HIS A 45 -5.40 -1.44 -14.65
N GLU A 46 -5.92 -2.58 -14.22
CA GLU A 46 -5.52 -3.88 -14.76
C GLU A 46 -5.66 -3.90 -16.29
N LEU A 47 -4.63 -4.39 -16.96
CA LEU A 47 -4.69 -4.59 -18.40
C LEU A 47 -5.72 -5.69 -18.70
N GLY A 48 -6.65 -5.41 -19.60
CA GLY A 48 -7.58 -6.43 -20.09
C GLY A 48 -6.86 -7.60 -20.78
N SER A 49 -7.57 -8.68 -21.02
CA SER A 49 -7.02 -9.93 -21.59
C SER A 49 -6.45 -9.79 -23.01
N HIS A 50 -6.70 -8.67 -23.68
CA HIS A 50 -6.20 -8.36 -25.02
C HIS A 50 -5.37 -7.08 -24.98
N HIS A 51 -4.11 -7.21 -24.58
CA HIS A 51 -3.11 -6.15 -24.64
C HIS A 51 -1.91 -6.62 -25.48
N SER A 52 -1.22 -5.67 -26.08
CA SER A 52 0.06 -5.85 -26.75
C SER A 52 1.22 -5.88 -25.75
N ASP A 53 2.36 -6.41 -26.19
CA ASP A 53 3.60 -6.40 -25.40
C ASP A 53 4.04 -4.97 -25.04
N GLU A 54 3.82 -4.00 -25.93
CA GLU A 54 4.11 -2.59 -25.69
C GLU A 54 3.25 -2.01 -24.57
N GLU A 55 1.94 -2.29 -24.58
CA GLU A 55 1.02 -1.87 -23.51
C GLU A 55 1.37 -2.51 -22.17
N PHE A 56 1.76 -3.80 -22.18
CA PHE A 56 2.24 -4.48 -20.98
C PHE A 56 3.50 -3.85 -20.41
N GLN A 57 4.44 -3.46 -21.28
CA GLN A 57 5.68 -2.81 -20.85
C GLN A 57 5.40 -1.42 -20.27
N VAL A 58 4.54 -0.63 -20.90
CA VAL A 58 4.11 0.68 -20.38
C VAL A 58 3.44 0.54 -19.01
N PHE A 59 2.54 -0.43 -18.85
CA PHE A 59 1.89 -0.71 -17.56
C PHE A 59 2.91 -1.06 -16.47
N LYS A 60 3.88 -1.94 -16.77
CA LYS A 60 4.95 -2.30 -15.82
C LYS A 60 5.76 -1.08 -15.39
N ASP A 61 6.09 -0.18 -16.32
CA ASP A 61 6.85 1.02 -16.00
C ASP A 61 6.03 2.01 -15.15
N GLN A 62 4.72 2.10 -15.40
CA GLN A 62 3.78 2.88 -14.56
C GLN A 62 3.70 2.31 -13.13
N CYS A 63 3.49 0.99 -12.98
CA CYS A 63 3.48 0.32 -11.67
C CYS A 63 4.78 0.54 -10.91
N ARG A 64 5.93 0.35 -11.60
CA ARG A 64 7.25 0.56 -10.99
C ARG A 64 7.44 1.99 -10.51
N LYS A 65 7.01 2.97 -11.31
CA LYS A 65 7.08 4.39 -10.94
C LYS A 65 6.20 4.67 -9.71
N LEU A 66 4.95 4.19 -9.72
CA LEU A 66 4.01 4.32 -8.61
C LEU A 66 4.60 3.77 -7.31
N ASP A 67 5.20 2.58 -7.36
CA ASP A 67 5.83 1.95 -6.19
C ASP A 67 7.01 2.77 -5.66
N LEU A 68 7.89 3.25 -6.55
CA LEU A 68 9.05 4.05 -6.14
C LEU A 68 8.66 5.42 -5.58
N ASP A 69 7.61 6.04 -6.12
CA ASP A 69 7.09 7.32 -5.62
C ASP A 69 6.43 7.10 -4.25
N PHE A 70 5.60 6.07 -4.09
CA PHE A 70 4.98 5.71 -2.81
C PHE A 70 6.02 5.41 -1.72
N GLN A 71 7.02 4.56 -2.02
CA GLN A 71 8.06 4.19 -1.05
C GLN A 71 8.87 5.41 -0.57
N ARG A 72 9.11 6.37 -1.47
CA ARG A 72 9.83 7.61 -1.15
C ARG A 72 9.03 8.51 -0.22
N GLU A 73 7.73 8.67 -0.47
CA GLU A 73 6.87 9.56 0.31
C GLU A 73 6.44 8.95 1.66
N SER A 74 6.07 7.67 1.65
CA SER A 74 5.61 6.95 2.86
C SER A 74 6.75 6.50 3.77
N LYS A 75 7.95 6.30 3.21
CA LYS A 75 9.09 5.61 3.85
C LYS A 75 8.84 4.13 4.17
N ALA A 76 7.74 3.55 3.66
CA ALA A 76 7.49 2.11 3.73
C ALA A 76 8.41 1.40 2.74
N LYS A 77 9.56 0.93 3.22
CA LYS A 77 10.53 0.23 2.37
C LYS A 77 9.96 -1.10 1.90
N ASP A 78 10.27 -1.46 0.66
CA ASP A 78 9.94 -2.76 0.06
C ASP A 78 8.44 -3.07 -0.12
N PHE A 79 7.55 -2.12 0.17
CA PHE A 79 6.13 -2.27 -0.12
C PHE A 79 5.81 -1.84 -1.56
N LEU A 80 5.16 -2.73 -2.32
CA LEU A 80 4.74 -2.49 -3.70
C LEU A 80 3.23 -2.26 -3.72
N ILE A 81 2.84 -0.99 -3.65
CA ILE A 81 1.42 -0.59 -3.59
C ILE A 81 0.66 -0.95 -4.86
N SER A 82 1.36 -1.02 -6.00
CA SER A 82 0.82 -1.47 -7.28
C SER A 82 0.31 -2.91 -7.27
N ARG A 83 0.51 -3.69 -6.20
CA ARG A 83 -0.05 -5.05 -6.09
C ARG A 83 -1.45 -5.08 -5.47
N TYR A 84 -1.92 -3.97 -4.93
CA TYR A 84 -3.11 -3.90 -4.09
C TYR A 84 -4.19 -2.98 -4.65
N PHE A 85 -4.16 -2.68 -5.96
CA PHE A 85 -5.15 -1.81 -6.61
C PHE A 85 -6.48 -2.52 -6.93
N ASN A 86 -6.55 -3.84 -6.79
CA ASN A 86 -7.79 -4.58 -6.99
C ASN A 86 -8.65 -4.52 -5.71
N ASP A 87 -9.96 -4.75 -5.88
CA ASP A 87 -10.94 -4.63 -4.78
C ASP A 87 -10.83 -5.75 -3.72
N LEU A 88 -9.81 -6.60 -3.78
CA LEU A 88 -9.60 -7.71 -2.84
C LEU A 88 -8.97 -7.26 -1.52
N TYR A 89 -8.36 -6.06 -1.51
CA TYR A 89 -7.63 -5.54 -0.36
C TYR A 89 -8.17 -4.19 0.10
N THR A 90 -8.20 -3.99 1.40
CA THR A 90 -8.34 -2.67 2.02
C THR A 90 -7.02 -2.24 2.65
N ILE A 91 -6.76 -0.94 2.72
CA ILE A 91 -5.65 -0.40 3.53
C ILE A 91 -6.24 0.11 4.83
N GLU A 92 -5.73 -0.40 5.95
CA GLU A 92 -6.22 -0.13 7.29
C GLU A 92 -5.11 0.40 8.19
N ILE A 93 -5.51 1.10 9.25
CA ILE A 93 -4.65 1.42 10.38
C ILE A 93 -5.09 0.62 11.60
N ARG A 94 -4.13 -0.01 12.30
CA ARG A 94 -4.35 -0.70 13.57
C ARG A 94 -3.42 -0.12 14.62
N SER A 95 -3.82 -0.20 15.90
CA SER A 95 -2.96 0.20 17.00
C SER A 95 -3.03 -0.79 18.14
N PHE A 96 -1.91 -0.98 18.83
CA PHE A 96 -1.81 -1.80 20.02
C PHE A 96 -0.80 -1.22 21.00
N GLU A 97 -0.87 -1.64 22.26
CA GLU A 97 0.05 -1.25 23.32
C GLU A 97 1.09 -2.35 23.55
N THR A 98 2.35 -1.97 23.72
CA THR A 98 3.45 -2.88 24.08
C THR A 98 4.22 -2.37 25.30
N ASN A 99 4.86 -3.29 26.02
CA ASN A 99 5.66 -3.02 27.22
C ASN A 99 7.18 -2.97 26.96
N ASP A 100 7.61 -3.11 25.71
CA ASP A 100 9.01 -2.91 25.31
C ASP A 100 9.58 -1.55 25.76
#